data_AF-M1VWT8-F1
#
_entry.id   AF-M1VWT8-F1
#
_cell.length_a   1.000
_cell.length_b   1.000
_cell.length_c   1.000
_cell.angle_alpha   90.00
_cell.angle_beta   90.00
_cell.angle_gamma   90.00
#
_symmetry.space_group_name_H-M   'P 1'
#
loop_
_entity.id
_entity.type
_entity.pdbx_description
1 polymer ?
#
loop_
_entity_poly.entity_id
_entity_poly.type
_entity_poly.pdbx_seq_one_letter_code
_entity_poly.pdbx_strand_id
1 'polypeptide(L)'
;MRLLTALAFASGVSALATGPVQPLADQQTVQVDASINPENAVVAVPELTPKDETETSLELDKRMNGSMATIFMPAVADATAVVIAGVSVSFIMASRVIKKQGQDVTEWFVKRLKFHNSNPTTTFIQCVAANMELFHREMRKDFVEETRDIPQGIRAFKMVVSQLPHGEL
;
A
#
# COMPACT_ATOMS: atom_id res chain seq x y z
N MET A 1 42.29 -12.51 17.28
CA MET A 1 42.04 -13.65 16.39
C MET A 1 40.67 -13.46 15.75
N ARG A 2 40.62 -13.30 14.42
CA ARG A 2 39.40 -13.10 13.63
C ARG A 2 38.90 -14.49 13.20
N LEU A 3 37.65 -14.83 13.48
CA LEU A 3 37.02 -16.05 12.96
C LEU A 3 35.94 -15.66 11.97
N LEU A 4 36.20 -16.12 10.75
CA LEU A 4 35.53 -15.91 9.49
C LEU A 4 34.44 -16.98 9.30
N THR A 5 33.27 -16.53 8.82
CA THR A 5 32.37 -17.18 7.84
C THR A 5 32.07 -18.68 7.93
N ALA A 6 30.78 -19.01 8.01
CA ALA A 6 30.13 -19.98 7.11
C ALA A 6 28.60 -19.79 7.15
N LEU A 7 28.05 -19.14 6.11
CA LEU A 7 26.61 -19.06 5.84
C LEU A 7 26.27 -20.23 4.89
N ALA A 8 25.44 -21.18 5.33
CA ALA A 8 24.95 -22.25 4.47
C ALA A 8 23.65 -21.80 3.78
N PHE A 9 23.75 -21.43 2.50
CA PHE A 9 22.59 -21.23 1.63
C PHE A 9 22.06 -22.59 1.19
N ALA A 10 20.90 -23.00 1.69
CA ALA A 10 20.14 -24.12 1.14
C ALA A 10 19.17 -23.58 0.07
N SER A 11 19.51 -23.81 -1.19
CA SER A 11 18.67 -23.55 -2.36
C SER A 11 17.56 -24.59 -2.48
N GLY A 12 16.32 -24.21 -2.19
CA GLY A 12 15.13 -25.00 -2.46
C GLY A 12 14.69 -24.84 -3.92
N VAL A 13 14.61 -25.96 -4.65
CA VAL A 13 14.28 -26.05 -6.07
C VAL A 13 12.79 -25.76 -6.31
N SER A 14 12.48 -24.82 -7.20
CA SER A 14 11.13 -24.56 -7.72
C SER A 14 10.65 -25.75 -8.57
N ALA A 15 9.69 -26.51 -8.07
CA ALA A 15 8.98 -27.49 -8.88
C ALA A 15 7.87 -26.79 -9.69
N LEU A 16 8.11 -26.59 -10.98
CA LEU A 16 7.11 -26.21 -11.98
C LEU A 16 6.21 -27.43 -12.24
N ALA A 17 5.04 -27.49 -11.61
CA ALA A 17 4.00 -28.45 -11.98
C ALA A 17 3.26 -27.93 -13.23
N THR A 18 3.79 -28.26 -14.40
CA THR A 18 3.12 -28.11 -15.68
C THR A 18 2.17 -29.30 -15.86
N GLY A 19 0.87 -29.07 -15.63
CA GLY A 19 -0.18 -30.02 -15.99
C GLY A 19 -0.55 -29.87 -17.47
N PRO A 20 -0.67 -30.96 -18.25
CA PRO A 20 -0.93 -30.88 -19.68
C PRO A 20 -2.41 -30.59 -19.98
N VAL A 21 -2.61 -29.71 -20.96
CA VAL A 21 -3.89 -29.35 -21.58
C VAL A 21 -4.39 -30.54 -22.41
N GLN A 22 -5.58 -31.07 -22.12
CA GLN A 22 -6.30 -31.98 -23.01
C GLN A 22 -7.30 -31.18 -23.85
N PRO A 23 -7.24 -31.23 -25.20
CA PRO A 23 -8.35 -30.87 -26.06
C PRO A 23 -9.13 -32.14 -26.40
N LEU A 24 -10.43 -32.19 -26.07
CA LEU A 24 -11.32 -33.21 -26.65
C LEU A 24 -12.45 -32.50 -27.40
N ALA A 25 -12.29 -32.48 -28.72
CA ALA A 25 -13.37 -32.32 -29.67
C ALA A 25 -13.98 -33.70 -29.93
N ASP A 26 -15.31 -33.80 -29.78
CA ASP A 26 -16.23 -34.60 -30.61
C ASP A 26 -17.64 -34.29 -30.09
N GLN A 27 -18.39 -33.40 -30.75
CA GLN A 27 -19.35 -33.70 -31.81
C GLN A 27 -20.61 -34.46 -31.35
N GLN A 28 -21.72 -33.70 -31.40
CA GLN A 28 -22.98 -34.08 -32.04
C GLN A 28 -24.01 -34.83 -31.20
N THR A 29 -24.97 -34.06 -30.68
CA THR A 29 -26.38 -34.44 -30.84
C THR A 29 -27.17 -33.20 -31.26
N VAL A 30 -27.54 -33.21 -32.54
CA VAL A 30 -28.49 -32.29 -33.15
C VAL A 30 -29.87 -32.67 -32.65
N GLN A 31 -30.59 -31.75 -32.01
CA GLN A 31 -32.03 -31.68 -32.15
C GLN A 31 -32.43 -30.23 -32.42
N VAL A 32 -32.80 -30.03 -33.67
CA VAL A 32 -33.41 -28.85 -34.25
C VAL A 32 -34.77 -28.64 -33.57
N ASP A 33 -34.98 -27.46 -33.02
CA ASP A 33 -36.28 -26.79 -33.18
C ASP A 33 -36.04 -25.27 -33.25
N ALA A 34 -35.85 -24.80 -34.48
CA ALA A 34 -35.82 -23.41 -34.84
C ALA A 34 -37.21 -23.05 -35.39
N SER A 35 -37.96 -22.24 -34.68
CA SER A 35 -39.05 -21.47 -35.26
C SER A 35 -39.08 -20.09 -34.62
N ILE A 36 -38.21 -19.20 -35.11
CA ILE A 36 -38.30 -17.77 -34.85
C ILE A 36 -38.65 -17.11 -36.18
N ASN A 37 -39.92 -16.73 -36.32
CA ASN A 37 -40.45 -15.94 -37.45
C ASN A 37 -39.75 -14.58 -37.51
N PRO A 38 -39.23 -14.14 -38.68
CA PRO A 38 -38.63 -12.82 -38.84
C PRO A 38 -39.58 -11.89 -39.60
N GLU A 39 -40.43 -11.15 -38.90
CA GLU A 39 -41.13 -10.03 -39.52
C GLU A 39 -41.57 -8.99 -38.48
N ASN A 40 -41.14 -7.74 -38.71
CA ASN A 40 -41.41 -6.50 -37.97
C ASN A 40 -40.69 -6.23 -36.64
N ALA A 41 -39.60 -5.46 -36.70
CA ALA A 41 -39.51 -4.13 -36.05
C ALA A 41 -38.15 -3.44 -36.32
N VAL A 42 -38.08 -2.78 -37.49
CA VAL A 42 -37.56 -1.43 -37.74
C VAL A 42 -36.63 -0.78 -36.68
N VAL A 43 -35.37 -0.59 -37.11
CA VAL A 43 -34.52 0.62 -37.01
C VAL A 43 -34.15 1.16 -35.61
N ALA A 44 -32.88 0.97 -35.23
CA ALA A 44 -31.96 2.09 -34.95
C ALA A 44 -30.51 1.56 -34.88
N VAL A 45 -29.70 1.95 -35.86
CA VAL A 45 -28.24 1.83 -35.85
C VAL A 45 -27.69 3.08 -35.15
N PRO A 46 -26.78 2.94 -34.17
CA PRO A 46 -25.77 3.96 -33.93
C PRO A 46 -24.40 3.42 -34.34
N GLU A 47 -23.80 4.10 -35.32
CA GLU A 47 -22.44 3.90 -35.80
C GLU A 47 -21.42 3.99 -34.64
N LEU A 48 -20.65 2.93 -34.42
CA LEU A 48 -19.49 2.95 -33.55
C LEU A 48 -18.30 3.47 -34.36
N THR A 49 -18.04 4.78 -34.28
CA THR A 49 -16.79 5.38 -34.74
C THR A 49 -15.61 4.87 -33.89
N PRO A 50 -14.49 4.40 -34.50
CA PRO A 50 -13.30 4.00 -33.78
C PRO A 50 -12.40 5.22 -33.57
N LYS A 51 -12.51 5.87 -32.42
CA LYS A 51 -11.56 6.91 -31.96
C LYS A 51 -11.65 7.07 -30.45
N ASP A 52 -11.05 6.13 -29.74
CA ASP A 52 -10.53 6.36 -28.38
C ASP A 52 -9.63 5.17 -27.98
N GLU A 53 -8.44 5.11 -28.58
CA GLU A 53 -7.32 4.31 -28.07
C GLU A 53 -6.20 5.23 -27.59
N THR A 54 -6.56 6.24 -26.79
CA THR A 54 -5.56 6.97 -26.02
C THR A 54 -6.08 7.13 -24.61
N GLU A 55 -5.24 6.79 -23.65
CA GLU A 55 -5.44 6.98 -22.20
C GLU A 55 -6.19 5.87 -21.46
N THR A 56 -5.55 4.71 -21.30
CA THR A 56 -5.69 3.93 -20.04
C THR A 56 -4.51 3.00 -19.79
N SER A 57 -3.28 3.52 -19.90
CA SER A 57 -2.19 2.97 -19.08
C SER A 57 -2.24 3.61 -17.69
N LEU A 58 -3.36 3.37 -17.00
CA LEU A 58 -3.37 3.41 -15.54
C LEU A 58 -2.59 2.17 -15.12
N GLU A 59 -1.32 2.39 -14.74
CA GLU A 59 -0.49 1.36 -14.15
C GLU A 59 -1.31 0.62 -13.10
N LEU A 60 -1.35 -0.69 -13.27
CA LEU A 60 -2.04 -1.64 -12.42
C LEU A 60 -1.37 -1.57 -11.04
N ASP A 61 -1.77 -0.59 -10.23
CA ASP A 61 -1.38 -0.47 -8.83
C ASP A 61 -1.88 -1.74 -8.15
N LYS A 62 -0.95 -2.68 -8.03
CA LYS A 62 -1.15 -4.06 -7.64
C LYS A 62 -1.82 -4.04 -6.27
N ARG A 63 -3.14 -4.24 -6.25
CA ARG A 63 -4.06 -4.20 -5.09
C ARG A 63 -3.34 -4.53 -3.78
N MET A 64 -2.74 -3.51 -3.15
CA MET A 64 -2.24 -3.66 -1.80
C MET A 64 -3.49 -3.68 -0.94
N ASN A 65 -3.72 -4.81 -0.24
CA ASN A 65 -4.77 -4.90 0.76
C ASN A 65 -4.39 -4.01 1.96
N GLY A 66 -4.59 -2.70 1.81
CA GLY A 66 -4.19 -1.71 2.79
C GLY A 66 -4.59 -0.29 2.41
N SER A 67 -4.60 0.58 3.41
CA SER A 67 -4.78 2.03 3.22
C SER A 67 -3.43 2.71 3.10
N MET A 68 -3.31 3.61 2.13
CA MET A 68 -2.11 4.43 1.93
C MET A 68 -2.45 5.91 2.12
N ALA A 69 -1.59 6.63 2.84
CA ALA A 69 -1.72 8.07 3.04
C ALA A 69 -0.36 8.76 3.05
N THR A 70 -0.31 10.00 2.58
CA THR A 70 0.85 10.88 2.77
C THR A 70 0.59 11.78 3.96
N ILE A 71 1.49 11.75 4.95
CA ILE A 71 1.38 12.51 6.20
C ILE A 71 2.45 13.59 6.20
N PHE A 72 2.03 14.85 6.40
CA PHE A 72 2.93 15.99 6.52
C PHE A 72 3.44 16.13 7.95
N MET A 73 4.74 16.43 8.09
CA MET A 73 5.34 16.69 9.38
C MET A 73 4.92 18.08 9.88
N PRO A 74 4.25 18.18 11.04
CA PRO A 74 3.90 19.47 11.61
C PRO A 74 5.14 20.29 12.00
N ALA A 75 5.02 21.61 11.91
CA ALA A 75 6.05 22.57 12.29
C ALA A 75 5.56 23.52 13.41
N VAL A 76 4.65 23.04 14.25
CA VAL A 76 4.02 23.77 15.37
C VAL A 76 4.29 23.05 16.68
N ALA A 77 4.18 23.73 17.81
CA ALA A 77 4.42 23.15 19.13
C ALA A 77 3.41 22.03 19.46
N ASP A 78 2.12 22.30 19.25
CA ASP A 78 1.02 21.39 19.57
C ASP A 78 0.48 20.73 18.30
N ALA A 79 1.07 19.61 17.92
CA ALA A 79 0.67 18.84 16.76
C ALA A 79 -0.51 17.91 17.06
N THR A 80 -1.53 17.94 16.22
CA THR A 80 -2.66 16.99 16.29
C THR A 80 -2.27 15.64 15.72
N ALA A 81 -2.66 14.55 16.40
CA ALA A 81 -2.47 13.20 15.89
C ALA A 81 -3.29 12.93 14.62
N VAL A 82 -2.78 12.08 13.74
CA VAL A 82 -3.44 11.67 12.49
C VAL A 82 -3.85 10.21 12.61
N VAL A 83 -5.06 9.85 12.19
CA VAL A 83 -5.56 8.47 12.23
C VAL A 83 -5.72 7.93 10.81
N ILE A 84 -5.03 6.84 10.50
CA ILE A 84 -5.09 6.15 9.21
C ILE A 84 -5.46 4.69 9.46
N ALA A 85 -6.60 4.24 8.92
CA ALA A 85 -7.07 2.85 9.00
C ALA A 85 -6.96 2.24 10.41
N GLY A 86 -7.41 2.98 11.43
CA GLY A 86 -7.40 2.54 12.84
C GLY A 86 -6.04 2.63 13.54
N VAL A 87 -5.00 3.14 12.89
CA VAL A 87 -3.73 3.47 13.53
C VAL A 87 -3.66 4.98 13.77
N SER A 88 -3.44 5.38 15.02
CA SER A 88 -3.14 6.77 15.37
C SER A 88 -1.63 7.03 15.35
N VAL A 89 -1.23 8.10 14.69
CA VAL A 89 0.14 8.61 14.62
C VAL A 89 0.19 9.94 15.36
N SER A 90 0.90 9.96 16.48
CA SER A 90 1.16 11.16 17.28
C SER A 90 2.57 11.68 17.02
N PHE A 91 2.74 13.00 17.05
CA PHE A 91 4.01 13.65 16.77
C PHE A 91 4.66 14.12 18.07
N ILE A 92 5.84 13.59 18.39
CA ILE A 92 6.63 14.04 19.54
C ILE A 92 7.52 15.20 19.05
N MET A 93 7.11 16.41 19.40
CA MET A 93 7.73 17.66 18.95
C MET A 93 8.97 18.02 19.78
N ALA A 94 9.92 18.70 19.15
CA ALA A 94 11.05 19.37 19.79
C ALA A 94 11.25 20.75 19.17
N SER A 95 11.97 21.63 19.87
CA SER A 95 12.33 22.95 19.37
C SER A 95 13.84 23.13 19.28
N ARG A 96 14.25 24.03 18.40
CA ARG A 96 15.61 24.53 18.31
C ARG A 96 15.61 26.02 17.98
N VAL A 97 16.63 26.74 18.45
CA VAL A 97 16.85 28.13 18.07
C VAL A 97 17.74 28.15 16.83
N ILE A 98 17.30 28.86 15.79
CA ILE A 98 18.05 29.06 14.56
C ILE A 98 18.17 30.55 14.26
N LYS A 99 19.27 30.95 13.64
CA LYS A 99 19.44 32.31 13.12
C LYS A 99 18.80 32.43 11.75
N LYS A 100 17.70 33.16 11.64
CA LYS A 100 17.07 33.54 10.37
C LYS A 100 17.18 35.06 10.22
N GLN A 101 17.86 35.51 9.16
CA GLN A 101 18.05 36.95 8.86
C GLN A 101 18.66 37.75 10.04
N GLY A 102 19.59 37.15 10.78
CA GLY A 102 20.25 37.79 11.93
C GLY A 102 19.45 37.79 13.22
N GLN A 103 18.23 37.25 13.23
CA GLN A 103 17.40 37.10 14.42
C GLN A 103 17.32 35.64 14.86
N ASP A 104 17.30 35.42 16.17
CA ASP A 104 17.07 34.11 16.77
C ASP A 104 15.58 33.77 16.68
N VAL A 105 15.26 32.68 15.98
CA VAL A 105 13.90 32.20 15.77
C VAL A 105 13.79 30.78 16.31
N THR A 106 12.76 30.52 17.11
CA THR A 106 12.42 29.17 17.56
C THR A 106 11.73 28.41 16.44
N GLU A 107 12.32 27.29 16.02
CA GLU A 107 11.74 26.38 15.03
C GLU A 107 11.33 25.08 15.71
N TRP A 108 10.09 24.65 15.47
CA TRP A 108 9.56 23.37 15.93
C TRP A 108 9.72 22.31 14.84
N PHE A 109 10.08 21.10 15.25
CA PHE A 109 10.23 19.95 14.36
C PHE A 109 9.79 18.66 15.06
N VAL A 110 9.39 17.68 14.27
CA VAL A 110 9.07 16.34 14.77
C VAL A 110 10.38 15.63 15.13
N LYS A 111 10.55 15.30 16.42
CA LYS A 111 11.69 14.53 16.89
C LYS A 111 11.44 13.03 16.73
N ARG A 112 10.25 12.56 17.10
CA ARG A 112 9.86 11.14 17.03
C ARG A 112 8.39 11.00 16.67
N LEU A 113 8.02 9.83 16.18
CA LEU A 113 6.64 9.45 15.91
C LEU A 113 6.21 8.38 16.90
N LYS A 114 4.97 8.47 17.36
CA LYS A 114 4.34 7.46 18.21
C LYS A 114 3.15 6.88 17.48
N PHE A 115 3.15 5.56 17.31
CA PHE A 115 2.10 4.79 16.65
C PHE A 115 1.28 4.07 17.70
N HIS A 116 -0.04 4.07 17.54
CA HIS A 116 -0.97 3.29 18.35
C HIS A 116 -1.94 2.56 17.42
N ASN A 117 -1.95 1.23 17.51
CA ASN A 117 -2.89 0.41 16.75
C ASN A 117 -4.18 0.17 17.55
N SER A 118 -5.29 0.76 17.10
CA SER A 118 -6.63 0.55 17.68
C SER A 118 -7.46 -0.49 16.94
N ASN A 119 -6.90 -1.15 15.92
CA ASN A 119 -7.60 -2.22 15.22
C ASN A 119 -7.69 -3.48 16.07
N PRO A 120 -8.77 -4.26 15.94
CA PRO A 120 -8.91 -5.53 16.66
C PRO A 120 -7.95 -6.61 16.16
N THR A 121 -7.39 -6.43 14.96
CA THR A 121 -6.46 -7.35 14.30
C THR A 121 -5.04 -6.83 14.31
N THR A 122 -4.11 -7.74 14.07
CA THR A 122 -2.72 -7.37 13.83
C THR A 122 -2.61 -6.56 12.54
N THR A 123 -1.97 -5.40 12.64
CA THR A 123 -1.82 -4.43 11.57
C THR A 123 -0.34 -4.26 11.23
N PHE A 124 -0.01 -4.43 9.96
CA PHE A 124 1.30 -4.12 9.43
C PHE A 124 1.37 -2.66 9.02
N ILE A 125 2.42 -1.97 9.45
CA ILE A 125 2.64 -0.56 9.19
C ILE A 125 4.01 -0.36 8.56
N GLN A 126 4.04 0.39 7.47
CA GLN A 126 5.27 0.84 6.84
C GLN A 126 5.22 2.35 6.58
N CYS A 127 6.27 3.05 6.98
CA CYS A 127 6.44 4.49 6.79
C CYS A 127 7.74 4.75 6.03
N VAL A 128 7.66 5.44 4.89
CA VAL A 128 8.80 5.76 4.02
C VAL A 128 8.82 7.24 3.70
N ALA A 129 9.98 7.88 3.86
CA ALA A 129 10.22 9.27 3.47
C ALA A 129 11.52 9.40 2.69
N ALA A 130 11.53 10.14 1.59
CA ALA A 130 12.74 10.38 0.79
C ALA A 130 13.54 9.09 0.48
N ASN A 131 12.85 8.00 0.12
CA ASN A 131 13.40 6.66 -0.14
C ASN A 131 14.08 5.98 1.06
N MET A 132 13.83 6.46 2.28
CA MET A 132 14.30 5.88 3.54
C MET A 132 13.12 5.36 4.36
N GLU A 133 13.26 4.16 4.90
CA GLU A 133 12.30 3.59 5.84
C GLU A 133 12.43 4.27 7.20
N LEU A 134 11.34 4.86 7.69
CA LEU A 134 11.26 5.49 9.01
C LEU A 134 10.74 4.52 10.07
N PHE A 135 9.81 3.66 9.67
CA PHE A 135 9.16 2.69 10.53
C PHE A 135 8.64 1.53 9.70
N HIS A 136 8.81 0.31 10.19
CA HIS A 136 8.29 -0.90 9.56
C HIS A 136 8.08 -1.94 10.66
N ARG A 137 6.82 -2.26 10.94
CA ARG A 137 6.50 -3.25 11.96
C ARG A 137 5.08 -3.79 11.85
N GLU A 138 4.95 -5.03 12.30
CA GLU A 138 3.68 -5.65 12.65
C GLU A 138 3.26 -5.26 14.09
N MET A 139 2.12 -4.59 14.23
CA MET A 139 1.57 -4.12 15.50
C MET A 139 0.32 -4.91 15.87
N ARG A 140 0.32 -5.55 17.04
CA ARG A 140 -0.86 -6.20 17.61
C ARG A 140 -1.91 -5.18 18.04
N LYS A 141 -3.11 -5.66 18.39
CA LYS A 141 -4.18 -4.82 18.96
C LYS A 141 -3.68 -4.07 20.20
N ASP A 142 -4.11 -2.81 20.35
CA ASP A 142 -3.82 -1.90 21.47
C ASP A 142 -2.30 -1.72 21.72
N PHE A 143 -1.50 -1.97 20.69
CA PHE A 143 -0.05 -1.86 20.77
C PHE A 143 0.39 -0.42 20.48
N VAL A 144 1.36 0.05 21.26
CA VAL A 144 1.94 1.40 21.16
C VAL A 144 3.44 1.29 20.95
N GLU A 145 3.96 2.00 19.95
CA GLU A 145 5.39 2.07 19.70
C GLU A 145 5.85 3.46 19.30
N GLU A 146 7.06 3.80 19.69
CA GLU A 146 7.72 5.05 19.34
C GLU A 146 8.92 4.77 18.43
N THR A 147 9.08 5.58 17.37
CA THR A 147 10.26 5.49 16.52
C THR A 147 11.50 6.01 17.25
N ARG A 148 12.66 5.72 16.64
CA ARG A 148 13.87 6.48 16.91
C ARG A 148 13.74 7.92 16.40
N ASP A 149 14.76 8.72 16.67
CA ASP A 149 14.83 10.10 16.21
C ASP A 149 14.68 10.17 14.68
N ILE A 150 13.73 11.00 14.24
CA ILE A 150 13.42 11.23 12.84
C ILE A 150 14.49 12.13 12.23
N PRO A 151 15.06 11.76 11.07
CA PRO A 151 16.04 12.61 10.38
C PRO A 151 15.48 13.98 10.04
N GLN A 152 16.30 15.02 10.24
CA GLN A 152 15.89 16.39 9.97
C GLN A 152 15.67 16.64 8.49
N GLY A 153 14.75 17.57 8.16
CA GLY A 153 14.46 17.97 6.79
C GLY A 153 13.36 17.16 6.10
N ILE A 154 12.86 16.09 6.73
CA ILE A 154 11.68 15.37 6.25
C ILE A 154 10.45 16.26 6.41
N ARG A 155 9.77 16.57 5.30
CA ARG A 155 8.53 17.37 5.29
C ARG A 155 7.26 16.52 5.28
N ALA A 156 7.35 15.31 4.75
CA ALA A 156 6.26 14.37 4.67
C ALA A 156 6.80 12.95 4.54
N PHE A 157 5.97 11.97 4.88
CA PHE A 157 6.24 10.56 4.68
C PHE A 157 5.00 9.86 4.15
N LYS A 158 5.20 8.80 3.36
CA LYS A 158 4.13 7.89 2.95
C LYS A 158 3.97 6.83 4.03
N MET A 159 2.72 6.56 4.41
CA MET A 159 2.35 5.51 5.33
C MET A 159 1.44 4.53 4.63
N VAL A 160 1.74 3.24 4.80
CA VAL A 160 0.92 2.12 4.35
C VAL A 160 0.49 1.35 5.59
N VAL A 161 -0.81 1.07 5.68
CA VAL A 161 -1.42 0.28 6.75
C VAL A 161 -2.12 -0.90 6.11
N SER A 162 -1.67 -2.12 6.40
CA SER A 162 -2.28 -3.36 5.90
C SER A 162 -2.74 -4.22 7.07
N GLN A 163 -3.96 -4.73 7.00
CA GLN A 163 -4.49 -5.61 8.05
C GLN A 163 -4.33 -7.06 7.61
N LEU A 164 -3.82 -7.91 8.51
CA LEU A 164 -3.79 -9.35 8.27
C LEU A 164 -5.20 -9.91 8.49
N PRO A 165 -5.75 -10.68 7.53
CA PRO A 165 -7.03 -11.34 7.74
C PRO A 165 -6.90 -12.34 8.90
N HIS A 166 -7.92 -12.38 9.76
CA HIS A 166 -8.02 -13.40 10.81
C HIS A 166 -8.00 -14.80 10.17
N GLY A 167 -6.90 -15.54 10.33
CA GLY A 167 -6.86 -16.98 9.98
C GLY A 167 -5.65 -17.48 9.19
N GLU A 168 -4.69 -16.63 8.81
CA GLU A 168 -3.45 -17.08 8.17
C GLU A 168 -2.30 -17.08 9.19
N LEU A 169 -1.97 -18.27 9.71
CA LEU A 169 -0.77 -18.60 10.48
C LEU A 169 -0.06 -19.78 9.81
#